data_AF-A0A958D365-F1
#
_entry.id   AF-A0A958D365-F1
#
_cell.length_a   1.000
_cell.length_b   1.000
_cell.length_c   1.000
_cell.angle_alpha   90.00
_cell.angle_beta   90.00
_cell.angle_gamma   90.00
#
_symmetry.space_group_name_H-M   'P 1'
#
loop_
_entity.id
_entity.type
_entity.pdbx_description
1 polymer ?
#
loop_
_entity_poly.entity_id
_entity_poly.type
_entity_poly.pdbx_seq_one_letter_code
_entity_poly.pdbx_strand_id
1 'polypeptide(L)'
;MSRFPISYRDNPNYDAGGADAPRLLASIDLSPYGIDGRVTDLPVHVQTADAGAAQDFYTAWIAGLPLENGSLDGLSGLVDVFMKALARQERLPRYMFHVGDRAWPIYQLQGELIARYPGGPVFAAPSVAELWIALANHFKHIGRIASRRDLEISFFSQADLQIYAPDFSLRFPTADDIPVFAFTNGHGPEVMAPVGSQTLRLPIQQGSEVLAMYRLVGDLLVQGGRLKSMYDMSIRKLATARWDEVRAFLRPTDQFVTYTATDGDTPARHVVPVYTDGSGFMAARQTRPARVTVYVGQDVPTLQERMAEEMVQRGVIDDPGAVQASAGMMASRGLAVSH
;
A
#
# COMPACT_ATOMS: atom_id res chain seq x y z
N MET A 1 21.84 20.39 24.08
CA MET A 1 21.34 19.76 22.84
C MET A 1 19.97 20.35 22.55
N SER A 2 19.74 20.85 21.34
CA SER A 2 18.43 21.41 20.94
C SER A 2 17.35 20.33 20.98
N ARG A 3 16.13 20.69 21.40
CA ARG A 3 14.92 19.86 21.24
C ARG A 3 14.22 20.26 19.93
N PHE A 4 13.40 19.38 19.34
CA PHE A 4 12.46 19.80 18.29
C PHE A 4 11.52 20.88 18.86
N PRO A 5 11.33 22.04 18.21
CA PRO A 5 10.25 22.95 18.50
C PRO A 5 8.93 22.24 18.20
N ILE A 6 8.15 21.97 19.25
CA ILE A 6 6.83 21.37 19.14
C ILE A 6 5.82 22.40 19.64
N SER A 7 4.81 22.67 18.82
CA SER A 7 3.68 23.54 19.17
C SER A 7 2.38 22.77 19.03
N TYR A 8 1.44 23.00 19.94
CA TYR A 8 0.13 22.35 19.93
C TYR A 8 -0.96 23.37 19.60
N ARG A 9 -1.98 22.92 18.87
CA ARG A 9 -3.22 23.68 18.62
C ARG A 9 -4.43 22.77 18.75
N ASP A 10 -5.58 23.35 19.05
CA ASP A 10 -6.85 22.62 19.01
C ASP A 10 -7.12 22.09 17.59
N ASN A 11 -7.64 20.88 17.50
CA ASN A 11 -8.10 20.33 16.24
C ASN A 11 -9.47 20.97 15.89
N PRO A 12 -9.58 21.75 14.80
CA PRO A 12 -10.85 22.40 14.44
C PRO A 12 -11.96 21.41 14.10
N ASN A 13 -11.61 20.16 13.80
CA ASN A 13 -12.56 19.09 13.47
C ASN A 13 -12.86 18.17 14.68
N TYR A 14 -12.43 18.53 15.89
CA TYR A 14 -12.70 17.73 17.07
C TYR A 14 -14.20 17.74 17.42
N ASP A 15 -14.79 16.55 17.50
CA ASP A 15 -16.13 16.32 18.02
C ASP A 15 -16.02 15.51 19.31
N ALA A 16 -16.53 16.07 20.41
CA ALA A 16 -16.48 15.46 21.75
C ALA A 16 -17.25 14.14 21.84
N GLY A 17 -18.12 13.83 20.86
CA GLY A 17 -18.84 12.55 20.77
C GLY A 17 -18.05 11.42 20.10
N GLY A 18 -16.91 11.70 19.47
CA GLY A 18 -16.07 10.70 18.80
C GLY A 18 -15.09 10.05 19.77
N ALA A 19 -15.26 8.76 20.06
CA ALA A 19 -14.40 8.02 21.00
C ALA A 19 -12.89 8.04 20.64
N ASP A 20 -12.55 8.28 19.36
CA ASP A 20 -11.16 8.27 18.85
C ASP A 20 -10.77 9.57 18.12
N ALA A 21 -11.53 10.67 18.24
CA ALA A 21 -11.17 11.91 17.56
C ALA A 21 -9.97 12.59 18.24
N PRO A 22 -8.89 12.95 17.52
CA PRO A 22 -7.76 13.67 18.11
C PRO A 22 -8.21 15.06 18.52
N ARG A 23 -7.96 15.43 19.78
CA ARG A 23 -8.36 16.74 20.32
C ARG A 23 -7.39 17.84 19.93
N LEU A 24 -6.11 17.50 19.81
CA LEU A 24 -5.02 18.43 19.51
C LEU A 24 -4.28 18.00 18.24
N LEU A 25 -3.65 18.97 17.59
CA LEU A 25 -2.69 18.77 16.50
C LEU A 25 -1.34 19.35 16.92
N ALA A 26 -0.28 18.56 16.80
CA ALA A 26 1.08 18.99 17.06
C ALA A 26 1.79 19.34 15.75
N SER A 27 2.52 20.44 15.75
CA SER A 27 3.45 20.79 14.68
C SER A 27 4.89 20.68 15.16
N ILE A 28 5.74 20.01 14.38
CA ILE A 28 7.13 19.69 14.71
C ILE A 28 8.03 20.28 13.64
N ASP A 29 8.91 21.21 14.03
CA ASP A 29 9.97 21.74 13.15
C ASP A 29 11.17 20.80 13.16
N LEU A 30 11.47 20.18 12.01
CA LEU A 30 12.53 19.18 11.88
C LEU A 30 13.92 19.79 11.60
N SER A 31 13.99 21.10 11.32
CA SER A 31 15.21 21.80 10.95
C SER A 31 16.37 21.71 11.96
N PRO A 32 16.17 21.59 13.30
CA PRO A 32 17.29 21.45 14.24
C PRO A 32 18.14 20.18 14.05
N TYR A 33 17.68 19.24 13.21
CA TYR A 33 18.37 17.99 12.90
C TYR A 33 18.85 17.93 11.44
N GLY A 34 18.87 19.07 10.74
CA GLY A 34 19.23 19.15 9.32
C GLY A 34 18.19 18.52 8.37
N ILE A 35 17.01 18.17 8.89
CA ILE A 35 15.92 17.64 8.07
C ILE A 35 15.09 18.82 7.58
N ASP A 36 15.07 19.02 6.27
CA ASP A 36 14.19 20.00 5.64
C ASP A 36 12.74 19.54 5.77
N GLY A 37 11.94 20.31 6.52
CA GLY A 37 10.50 20.10 6.59
C GLY A 37 9.90 20.38 7.96
N ARG A 38 8.56 20.36 7.97
CA ARG A 38 7.75 20.51 9.18
C ARG A 38 6.62 19.49 9.12
N VAL A 39 6.41 18.78 10.22
CA VAL A 39 5.16 18.05 10.46
C VAL A 39 4.16 19.09 10.94
N THR A 40 3.05 19.28 10.24
CA THR A 40 2.08 20.32 10.60
C THR A 40 0.94 19.80 11.46
N ASP A 41 0.58 18.53 11.28
CA ASP A 41 -0.68 17.96 11.76
C ASP A 41 -0.49 16.55 12.34
N LEU A 42 0.44 16.39 13.31
CA LEU A 42 0.54 15.15 14.07
C LEU A 42 -0.66 15.05 15.03
N PRO A 43 -1.53 14.03 14.91
CA PRO A 43 -2.68 13.89 15.79
C PRO A 43 -2.28 13.60 17.25
N VAL A 44 -2.92 14.27 18.19
CA VAL A 44 -2.74 14.07 19.64
C VAL A 44 -4.11 13.83 20.28
N HIS A 45 -4.26 12.65 20.86
CA HIS A 45 -5.45 12.22 21.57
C HIS A 45 -5.32 12.59 23.05
N VAL A 46 -6.43 13.00 23.65
CA VAL A 46 -6.47 13.40 25.06
C VAL A 46 -7.50 12.53 25.76
N GLN A 47 -7.04 11.68 26.67
CA GLN A 47 -7.91 10.92 27.55
C GLN A 47 -8.01 11.69 28.87
N THR A 48 -9.18 12.25 29.12
CA THR A 48 -9.49 12.92 30.39
C THR A 48 -9.82 11.86 31.41
N ALA A 49 -9.17 11.90 32.56
CA ALA A 49 -9.48 11.00 33.66
C ALA A 49 -10.93 11.20 34.15
N ASP A 50 -11.67 10.11 34.38
CA ASP A 50 -12.96 10.16 35.08
C ASP A 50 -12.80 10.80 36.46
N ALA A 51 -13.88 11.38 36.99
CA ALA A 51 -13.92 12.05 38.29
C ALA A 51 -13.42 11.15 39.44
N GLY A 52 -12.10 11.17 39.68
CA GLY A 52 -11.42 10.28 40.62
C GLY A 52 -9.98 9.90 40.23
N ALA A 53 -9.62 9.96 38.94
CA ALA A 53 -8.22 9.84 38.49
C ALA A 53 -7.62 11.25 38.23
N ALA A 54 -6.34 11.43 38.58
CA ALA A 54 -5.78 12.76 38.84
C ALA A 54 -5.09 13.42 37.63
N GLN A 55 -5.09 12.83 36.43
CA GLN A 55 -4.30 13.39 35.33
C GLN A 55 -4.82 13.02 33.94
N ASP A 56 -4.86 14.00 33.05
CA ASP A 56 -5.09 13.80 31.63
C ASP A 56 -3.89 13.08 31.00
N PHE A 57 -4.16 12.14 30.08
CA PHE A 57 -3.15 11.48 29.27
C PHE A 57 -3.17 12.00 27.84
N TYR A 58 -1.99 12.32 27.32
CA TYR A 58 -1.77 12.81 25.96
C TYR A 58 -1.03 11.75 25.17
N THR A 59 -1.62 11.29 24.08
CA THR A 59 -1.09 10.20 23.27
C THR A 59 -0.93 10.65 21.82
N ALA A 60 0.28 10.48 21.28
CA ALA A 60 0.57 10.65 19.86
C ALA A 60 1.11 9.33 19.30
N TRP A 61 0.69 8.97 18.09
CA TRP A 61 1.23 7.80 17.39
C TRP A 61 2.37 8.25 16.47
N ILE A 62 3.52 7.56 16.51
CA ILE A 62 4.61 7.79 15.55
C ILE A 62 5.11 6.43 15.07
N ALA A 63 5.12 6.23 13.75
CA ALA A 63 5.47 4.96 13.13
C ALA A 63 4.69 3.75 13.70
N GLY A 64 3.43 3.95 14.09
CA GLY A 64 2.60 2.91 14.72
C GLY A 64 2.95 2.60 16.18
N LEU A 65 3.79 3.40 16.84
CA LEU A 65 4.09 3.28 18.26
C LEU A 65 3.38 4.40 19.05
N PRO A 66 2.68 4.07 20.16
CA PRO A 66 2.04 5.07 21.00
C PRO A 66 3.08 5.71 21.91
N LEU A 67 3.19 7.04 21.85
CA LEU A 67 3.95 7.84 22.80
C LEU A 67 2.94 8.53 23.71
N GLU A 68 3.00 8.21 25.00
CA GLU A 68 2.01 8.66 25.98
C GLU A 68 2.67 9.35 27.17
N ASN A 69 2.08 10.46 27.61
CA ASN A 69 2.51 11.15 28.82
C ASN A 69 1.37 11.91 29.50
N GLY A 70 1.48 12.16 30.81
CA GLY A 70 0.51 12.95 31.57
C GLY A 70 0.58 14.47 31.35
N SER A 71 1.43 14.94 30.44
CA SER A 71 1.57 16.36 30.11
C SER A 71 2.05 16.55 28.66
N LEU A 72 1.71 17.69 28.06
CA LEU A 72 2.20 18.04 26.71
C LEU A 72 3.72 18.24 26.64
N ASP A 73 4.35 18.82 27.67
CA ASP A 73 5.81 18.96 27.70
C ASP A 73 6.51 17.60 27.82
N GLY A 74 5.97 16.70 28.65
CA GLY A 74 6.47 15.33 28.75
C GLY A 74 6.30 14.56 27.44
N LEU A 75 5.15 14.70 26.77
CA LEU A 75 4.91 14.14 25.44
C LEU A 75 5.91 14.71 24.41
N SER A 76 6.13 16.03 24.42
CA SER A 76 7.14 16.67 23.57
C SER A 76 8.53 16.08 23.78
N GLY A 77 8.91 15.82 25.04
CA GLY A 77 10.16 15.15 25.37
C GLY A 77 10.28 13.73 24.80
N LEU A 78 9.20 12.94 24.88
CA LEU A 78 9.16 11.59 24.30
C LEU A 78 9.25 11.63 22.77
N VAL A 79 8.51 12.53 22.13
CA VAL A 79 8.56 12.74 20.68
C VAL A 79 9.97 13.13 20.24
N ASP A 80 10.63 14.06 20.95
CA ASP A 80 12.00 14.48 20.64
C ASP A 80 13.00 13.32 20.73
N VAL A 81 12.93 12.51 21.78
CA VAL A 81 13.79 11.33 21.95
C VAL A 81 13.54 10.30 20.85
N PHE A 82 12.28 10.03 20.52
CA PHE A 82 11.91 9.08 19.48
C PHE A 82 12.40 9.53 18.11
N MET A 83 12.14 10.79 17.75
CA MET A 83 12.53 11.35 16.47
C MET A 83 14.05 11.42 16.32
N LYS A 84 14.82 11.67 17.40
CA LYS A 84 16.28 11.53 17.40
C LYS A 84 16.75 10.12 17.07
N ALA A 85 16.08 9.11 17.62
CA ALA A 85 16.42 7.71 17.36
C ALA A 85 16.04 7.26 15.94
N LEU A 86 14.97 7.84 15.40
CA LEU A 86 14.48 7.55 14.05
C LEU A 86 15.25 8.30 12.96
N ALA A 87 15.73 9.51 13.25
CA ALA A 87 16.51 10.30 12.30
C ALA A 87 17.92 9.73 12.14
N ARG A 88 18.37 9.59 10.89
CA ARG A 88 19.73 9.14 10.58
C ARG A 88 20.31 9.96 9.45
N GLN A 89 21.51 10.50 9.66
CA GLN A 89 22.20 11.37 8.68
C GLN A 89 21.29 12.49 8.18
N GLU A 90 20.64 13.20 9.12
CA GLU A 90 19.78 14.35 8.83
C GLU A 90 18.57 13.99 7.94
N ARG A 91 18.09 12.74 8.02
CA ARG A 91 16.95 12.23 7.25
C ARG A 91 16.04 11.36 8.08
N LEU A 92 14.75 11.44 7.79
CA LEU A 92 13.77 10.46 8.24
C LEU A 92 13.73 9.25 7.27
N PRO A 93 13.22 8.10 7.73
CA PRO A 93 12.95 6.97 6.86
C PRO A 93 11.99 7.36 5.73
N ARG A 94 12.06 6.63 4.64
CA ARG A 94 11.08 6.71 3.54
C ARG A 94 10.13 5.52 3.55
N TYR A 95 10.63 4.37 3.98
CA TYR A 95 9.86 3.14 4.14
C TYR A 95 10.24 2.46 5.45
N MET A 96 9.45 1.49 5.85
CA MET A 96 9.74 0.55 6.92
C MET A 96 9.60 -0.86 6.35
N PHE A 97 10.49 -1.78 6.69
CA PHE A 97 10.25 -3.21 6.45
C PHE A 97 9.87 -3.91 7.74
N HIS A 98 8.97 -4.87 7.65
CA HIS A 98 8.44 -5.61 8.79
C HIS A 98 8.79 -7.09 8.69
N VAL A 99 9.25 -7.67 9.78
CA VAL A 99 9.43 -9.12 9.95
C VAL A 99 8.74 -9.50 11.26
N GLY A 100 7.59 -10.17 11.14
CA GLY A 100 6.71 -10.41 12.29
C GLY A 100 6.16 -9.09 12.85
N ASP A 101 6.28 -8.90 14.16
CA ASP A 101 5.81 -7.73 14.90
C ASP A 101 6.82 -6.56 14.91
N ARG A 102 8.00 -6.74 14.32
CA ARG A 102 9.08 -5.75 14.35
C ARG A 102 9.22 -5.02 13.02
N ALA A 103 9.49 -3.73 13.11
CA ALA A 103 9.71 -2.86 11.97
C ALA A 103 11.11 -2.24 12.02
N TRP A 104 11.72 -2.05 10.86
CA TRP A 104 13.01 -1.38 10.72
C TRP A 104 12.99 -0.35 9.60
N PRO A 105 13.67 0.79 9.79
CA PRO A 105 13.66 1.88 8.85
C PRO A 105 14.49 1.61 7.59
N ILE A 106 13.98 2.12 6.47
CA ILE A 106 14.63 2.21 5.17
C ILE A 106 14.81 3.68 4.83
N TYR A 107 16.05 4.10 4.61
CA TYR A 107 16.40 5.49 4.31
C TYR A 107 16.73 5.66 2.83
N GLN A 108 16.43 6.83 2.28
CA GLN A 108 16.94 7.21 0.96
C GLN A 108 18.26 7.97 1.13
N LEU A 109 19.36 7.42 0.62
CA LEU A 109 20.70 7.99 0.69
C LEU A 109 21.36 7.92 -0.69
N GLN A 110 21.84 9.06 -1.22
CA GLN A 110 22.59 9.15 -2.47
C GLN A 110 21.92 8.46 -3.69
N GLY A 111 20.59 8.49 -3.77
CA GLY A 111 19.83 7.85 -4.86
C GLY A 111 19.50 6.38 -4.65
N GLU A 112 19.96 5.78 -3.54
CA GLU A 112 19.65 4.40 -3.16
C GLU A 112 18.78 4.33 -1.89
N LEU A 113 18.03 3.23 -1.76
CA LEU A 113 17.34 2.86 -0.54
C LEU A 113 18.25 1.95 0.28
N ILE A 114 18.52 2.35 1.52
CA ILE A 114 19.42 1.65 2.44
C ILE A 114 18.65 1.17 3.65
N ALA A 115 18.81 -0.10 3.97
CA ALA A 115 18.24 -0.75 5.14
C ALA A 115 19.33 -1.47 5.95
N ARG A 116 19.17 -1.49 7.28
CA ARG A 116 20.07 -2.24 8.16
C ARG A 116 19.25 -3.05 9.16
N TYR A 117 19.48 -4.35 9.16
CA TYR A 117 18.99 -5.24 10.20
C TYR A 117 20.04 -5.35 11.33
N PRO A 118 19.66 -5.27 12.62
CA PRO A 118 20.61 -5.41 13.73
C PRO A 118 21.40 -6.72 13.65
N GLY A 119 22.73 -6.63 13.66
CA GLY A 119 23.63 -7.79 13.50
C GLY A 119 23.67 -8.38 12.08
N GLY A 120 22.95 -7.82 11.11
CA GLY A 120 22.95 -8.23 9.71
C GLY A 120 23.80 -7.32 8.80
N PRO A 121 23.86 -7.65 7.49
CA PRO A 121 24.51 -6.80 6.51
C PRO A 121 23.74 -5.49 6.29
N VAL A 122 24.38 -4.57 5.59
CA VAL A 122 23.71 -3.39 5.02
C VAL A 122 23.12 -3.79 3.68
N PHE A 123 21.85 -3.48 3.46
CA PHE A 123 21.18 -3.67 2.19
C PHE A 123 21.06 -2.32 1.48
N ALA A 124 21.39 -2.27 0.20
CA ALA A 124 21.25 -1.10 -0.65
C ALA A 124 20.65 -1.54 -1.98
N ALA A 125 19.70 -0.77 -2.50
CA ALA A 125 19.11 -0.99 -3.82
C ALA A 125 18.54 0.31 -4.40
N PRO A 126 18.46 0.46 -5.74
CA PRO A 126 17.93 1.67 -6.36
C PRO A 126 16.41 1.79 -6.23
N SER A 127 15.70 0.69 -5.93
CA SER A 127 14.23 0.65 -5.85
C SER A 127 13.73 -0.16 -4.66
N VAL A 128 12.50 0.14 -4.21
CA VAL A 128 11.90 -0.56 -3.06
C VAL A 128 11.63 -2.03 -3.36
N ALA A 129 11.29 -2.35 -4.62
CA ALA A 129 11.07 -3.71 -5.07
C ALA A 129 12.35 -4.53 -5.01
N GLU A 130 13.47 -4.01 -5.50
CA GLU A 130 14.78 -4.68 -5.43
C GLU A 130 15.26 -4.85 -3.99
N LEU A 131 15.09 -3.82 -3.16
CA LEU A 131 15.42 -3.89 -1.74
C LEU A 131 14.62 -4.97 -1.02
N TRP A 132 13.31 -5.06 -1.29
CA TRP A 132 12.43 -6.07 -0.72
C TRP A 132 12.92 -7.48 -1.04
N ILE A 133 13.33 -7.76 -2.28
CA ILE A 133 13.86 -9.07 -2.68
C ILE A 133 15.13 -9.40 -1.90
N ALA A 134 16.06 -8.44 -1.84
CA ALA A 134 17.34 -8.64 -1.15
C ALA A 134 17.11 -8.97 0.33
N LEU A 135 16.22 -8.22 0.98
CA LEU A 135 15.79 -8.47 2.36
C LEU A 135 15.10 -9.84 2.49
N ALA A 136 14.11 -10.14 1.64
CA ALA A 136 13.32 -11.37 1.72
C ALA A 136 14.19 -12.62 1.49
N ASN A 137 15.12 -12.57 0.54
CA ASN A 137 16.07 -13.64 0.29
C ASN A 137 17.00 -13.86 1.48
N HIS A 138 17.53 -12.78 2.05
CA HIS A 138 18.37 -12.87 3.22
C HIS A 138 17.62 -13.47 4.41
N PHE A 139 16.46 -12.91 4.77
CA PHE A 139 15.68 -13.39 5.91
C PHE A 139 15.20 -14.83 5.74
N LYS A 140 14.88 -15.24 4.51
CA LYS A 140 14.58 -16.64 4.21
C LYS A 140 15.82 -17.53 4.40
N HIS A 141 16.97 -17.10 3.91
CA HIS A 141 18.24 -17.84 4.04
C HIS A 141 18.65 -18.03 5.50
N ILE A 142 18.50 -17.01 6.35
CA ILE A 142 18.81 -17.09 7.79
C ILE A 142 17.65 -17.65 8.64
N GLY A 143 16.59 -18.17 8.00
CA GLY A 143 15.46 -18.82 8.68
C GLY A 143 14.58 -17.89 9.52
N ARG A 144 14.59 -16.58 9.28
CA ARG A 144 13.74 -15.60 9.98
C ARG A 144 12.33 -15.51 9.42
N ILE A 145 12.16 -15.85 8.14
CA ILE A 145 10.86 -15.97 7.48
C ILE A 145 10.80 -17.31 6.75
N ALA A 146 9.63 -17.93 6.71
CA ALA A 146 9.42 -19.17 5.95
C ALA A 146 9.20 -18.86 4.47
N SER A 147 8.50 -17.74 4.21
CA SER A 147 8.12 -17.27 2.89
C SER A 147 8.51 -15.81 2.71
N ARG A 148 8.83 -15.42 1.46
CA ARG A 148 9.02 -13.99 1.14
C ARG A 148 7.77 -13.15 1.47
N ARG A 149 6.59 -13.78 1.52
CA ARG A 149 5.31 -13.14 1.88
C ARG A 149 5.26 -12.68 3.33
N ASP A 150 6.13 -13.19 4.19
CA ASP A 150 6.17 -12.82 5.61
C ASP A 150 7.02 -11.55 5.84
N LEU A 151 7.61 -10.99 4.77
CA LEU A 151 8.25 -9.68 4.76
C LEU A 151 7.30 -8.65 4.14
N GLU A 152 6.98 -7.61 4.90
CA GLU A 152 6.15 -6.50 4.43
C GLU A 152 6.97 -5.22 4.32
N ILE A 153 6.59 -4.34 3.40
CA ILE A 153 7.12 -2.97 3.34
C ILE A 153 5.96 -1.99 3.40
N SER A 154 6.12 -1.02 4.29
CA SER A 154 5.18 0.08 4.52
C SER A 154 5.86 1.40 4.13
N PHE A 155 5.08 2.36 3.64
CA PHE A 155 5.53 3.73 3.43
C PHE A 155 5.55 4.48 4.75
N PHE A 156 6.63 5.23 5.02
CA PHE A 156 6.69 6.14 6.16
C PHE A 156 6.41 7.55 5.66
N SER A 157 5.27 8.10 6.07
CA SER A 157 4.85 9.44 5.69
C SER A 157 5.51 10.46 6.60
N GLN A 158 6.25 11.40 6.02
CA GLN A 158 6.89 12.49 6.76
C GLN A 158 5.91 13.63 7.08
N ALA A 159 4.69 13.59 6.53
CA ALA A 159 3.68 14.63 6.76
C ALA A 159 2.99 14.48 8.13
N ASP A 160 2.77 13.23 8.57
CA ASP A 160 2.02 12.85 9.77
C ASP A 160 2.77 11.81 10.63
N LEU A 161 3.97 11.43 10.21
CA LEU A 161 4.86 10.45 10.84
C LEU A 161 4.24 9.05 11.02
N GLN A 162 3.25 8.70 10.19
CA GLN A 162 2.60 7.39 10.21
C GLN A 162 3.21 6.41 9.20
N ILE A 163 2.93 5.12 9.43
CA ILE A 163 3.24 4.04 8.50
C ILE A 163 1.98 3.62 7.74
N TYR A 164 2.14 3.42 6.44
CA TYR A 164 1.05 3.08 5.52
C TYR A 164 1.39 1.77 4.81
N ALA A 165 0.57 0.75 5.02
CA ALA A 165 0.68 -0.49 4.26
C ALA A 165 0.30 -0.25 2.78
N PRO A 166 0.76 -1.11 1.84
CA PRO A 166 0.33 -1.02 0.45
C PRO A 166 -1.20 -1.22 0.33
N ASP A 167 -1.88 -0.31 -0.36
CA ASP A 167 -3.30 -0.42 -0.72
C ASP A 167 -3.49 -1.51 -1.80
N PHE A 168 -2.60 -1.51 -2.79
CA PHE A 168 -2.51 -2.56 -3.81
C PHE A 168 -1.08 -2.66 -4.34
N SER A 169 -0.85 -3.53 -5.32
CA SER A 169 0.43 -3.61 -6.00
C SER A 169 0.24 -3.84 -7.49
N LEU A 170 1.18 -3.33 -8.28
CA LEU A 170 1.20 -3.47 -9.73
C LEU A 170 2.25 -4.51 -10.10
N ARG A 171 1.86 -5.60 -10.77
CA ARG A 171 2.75 -6.70 -11.13
C ARG A 171 2.95 -6.79 -12.62
N PHE A 172 4.17 -7.08 -13.04
CA PHE A 172 4.50 -7.41 -14.42
C PHE A 172 5.52 -8.58 -14.48
N PRO A 173 5.70 -9.26 -15.63
CA PRO A 173 6.43 -10.54 -15.69
C PRO A 173 7.91 -10.46 -15.31
N THR A 174 8.56 -9.33 -15.58
CA THR A 174 10.02 -9.18 -15.55
C THR A 174 10.57 -8.58 -14.26
N ALA A 175 9.70 -8.19 -13.31
CA ALA A 175 10.13 -7.69 -12.01
C ALA A 175 9.10 -7.97 -10.91
N ASP A 176 9.47 -7.60 -9.69
CA ASP A 176 8.61 -7.71 -8.53
C ASP A 176 7.52 -6.64 -8.49
N ASP A 177 6.50 -6.91 -7.67
CA ASP A 177 5.32 -6.07 -7.55
C ASP A 177 5.72 -4.65 -7.08
N ILE A 178 5.27 -3.60 -7.78
CA ILE A 178 5.40 -2.20 -7.35
C ILE A 178 4.29 -1.93 -6.34
N PRO A 179 4.60 -1.64 -5.06
CA PRO A 179 3.58 -1.33 -4.07
C PRO A 179 2.99 0.06 -4.33
N VAL A 180 1.67 0.20 -4.19
CA VAL A 180 0.99 1.49 -4.21
C VAL A 180 0.43 1.76 -2.82
N PHE A 181 0.73 2.92 -2.26
CA PHE A 181 0.37 3.30 -0.90
C PHE A 181 -0.71 4.38 -0.95
N ALA A 182 -1.82 4.17 -0.24
CA ALA A 182 -2.80 5.21 0.03
C ALA A 182 -2.43 5.86 1.38
N PHE A 183 -2.36 7.19 1.41
CA PHE A 183 -2.05 7.94 2.62
C PHE A 183 -2.68 9.33 2.57
N THR A 184 -2.79 9.99 3.73
CA THR A 184 -3.27 11.36 3.81
C THR A 184 -2.13 12.29 4.15
N ASN A 185 -2.07 13.44 3.48
CA ASN A 185 -1.10 14.49 3.79
C ASN A 185 -1.81 15.86 3.88
N GLY A 186 -1.04 16.93 4.10
CA GLY A 186 -1.58 18.29 4.24
C GLY A 186 -2.35 18.84 3.02
N HIS A 187 -2.29 18.16 1.86
CA HIS A 187 -3.03 18.51 0.65
C HIS A 187 -4.24 17.59 0.40
N GLY A 188 -4.46 16.58 1.25
CA GLY A 188 -5.54 15.63 1.15
C GLY A 188 -5.07 14.18 0.95
N PRO A 189 -6.02 13.26 0.71
CA PRO A 189 -5.73 11.85 0.48
C PRO A 189 -5.12 11.63 -0.91
N GLU A 190 -4.03 10.89 -0.98
CA GLU A 190 -3.29 10.57 -2.20
C GLU A 190 -2.91 9.08 -2.26
N VAL A 191 -2.70 8.59 -3.49
CA VAL A 191 -1.99 7.34 -3.75
C VAL A 191 -0.60 7.62 -4.30
N MET A 192 0.38 6.81 -3.91
CA MET A 192 1.76 6.94 -4.34
C MET A 192 2.36 5.61 -4.78
N ALA A 193 3.07 5.61 -5.91
CA ALA A 193 3.81 4.48 -6.43
C ALA A 193 5.30 4.84 -6.66
N PRO A 194 6.25 4.09 -6.08
CA PRO A 194 7.67 4.25 -6.37
C PRO A 194 8.06 3.42 -7.59
N VAL A 195 8.42 4.08 -8.69
CA VAL A 195 8.83 3.43 -9.95
C VAL A 195 10.28 3.79 -10.24
N GLY A 196 11.19 2.86 -9.95
CA GLY A 196 12.63 3.13 -10.00
C GLY A 196 13.01 4.25 -9.01
N SER A 197 13.67 5.29 -9.51
CA SER A 197 14.02 6.49 -8.74
C SER A 197 12.90 7.54 -8.66
N GLN A 198 11.81 7.35 -9.41
CA GLN A 198 10.69 8.29 -9.46
C GLN A 198 9.60 7.91 -8.46
N THR A 199 8.81 8.90 -8.07
CA THR A 199 7.63 8.70 -7.23
C THR A 199 6.45 9.39 -7.88
N LEU A 200 5.50 8.58 -8.32
CA LEU A 200 4.26 9.05 -8.91
C LEU A 200 3.23 9.24 -7.80
N ARG A 201 2.45 10.31 -7.89
CA ARG A 201 1.40 10.65 -6.91
C ARG A 201 0.14 11.07 -7.64
N LEU A 202 -1.00 10.65 -7.12
CA LEU A 202 -2.32 11.07 -7.59
C LEU A 202 -3.24 11.32 -6.39
N PRO A 203 -4.16 12.30 -6.46
CA PRO A 203 -5.22 12.43 -5.48
C PRO A 203 -6.14 11.20 -5.49
N ILE A 204 -6.64 10.80 -4.33
CA ILE A 204 -7.65 9.75 -4.20
C ILE A 204 -9.00 10.26 -4.73
N GLN A 205 -9.63 9.48 -5.62
CA GLN A 205 -10.82 9.83 -6.39
C GLN A 205 -11.77 8.62 -6.54
N GLN A 206 -12.15 8.02 -5.40
CA GLN A 206 -13.16 6.96 -5.28
C GLN A 206 -12.95 5.75 -6.21
N GLY A 207 -11.71 5.42 -6.58
CA GLY A 207 -11.34 4.24 -7.38
C GLY A 207 -10.75 4.58 -8.74
N SER A 208 -11.08 5.73 -9.34
CA SER A 208 -10.55 6.12 -10.65
C SER A 208 -9.02 6.31 -10.66
N GLU A 209 -8.44 6.72 -9.54
CA GLU A 209 -7.01 6.84 -9.28
C GLU A 209 -6.26 5.52 -9.40
N VAL A 210 -6.92 4.38 -9.17
CA VAL A 210 -6.30 3.05 -9.31
C VAL A 210 -5.99 2.79 -10.79
N LEU A 211 -6.96 3.10 -11.67
CA LEU A 211 -6.78 2.97 -13.12
C LEU A 211 -5.82 4.02 -13.66
N ALA A 212 -5.88 5.26 -13.17
CA ALA A 212 -4.96 6.31 -13.57
C ALA A 212 -3.51 5.98 -13.16
N MET A 213 -3.30 5.47 -11.94
CA MET A 213 -1.99 5.01 -11.46
C MET A 213 -1.48 3.83 -12.30
N TYR A 214 -2.35 2.87 -12.62
CA TYR A 214 -2.02 1.75 -13.51
C TYR A 214 -1.49 2.25 -14.86
N ARG A 215 -2.18 3.19 -15.51
CA ARG A 215 -1.75 3.76 -16.79
C ARG A 215 -0.43 4.51 -16.67
N LEU A 216 -0.28 5.41 -15.70
CA LEU A 216 0.94 6.20 -15.52
C LEU A 216 2.18 5.33 -15.27
N VAL A 217 2.04 4.31 -14.42
CA VAL A 217 3.13 3.36 -14.17
C VAL A 217 3.41 2.53 -15.42
N GLY A 218 2.37 2.05 -16.11
CA GLY A 218 2.50 1.28 -17.35
C GLY A 218 3.22 2.06 -18.44
N ASP A 219 2.80 3.29 -18.72
CA ASP A 219 3.40 4.19 -19.70
C ASP A 219 4.87 4.46 -19.39
N LEU A 220 5.19 4.75 -18.13
CA LEU A 220 6.57 4.98 -17.69
C LEU A 220 7.45 3.74 -17.90
N LEU A 221 6.93 2.55 -17.59
CA LEU A 221 7.65 1.28 -17.78
C LEU A 221 7.82 0.93 -19.26
N VAL A 222 6.83 1.23 -20.12
CA VAL A 222 6.94 1.06 -21.58
C VAL A 222 7.96 2.02 -22.17
N GLN A 223 7.90 3.30 -21.81
CA GLN A 223 8.87 4.31 -22.25
C GLN A 223 10.30 3.97 -21.82
N GLY A 224 10.46 3.41 -20.60
CA GLY A 224 11.73 2.91 -20.11
C GLY A 224 12.18 1.56 -20.69
N GLY A 225 11.42 0.96 -21.62
CA GLY A 225 11.72 -0.33 -22.24
C GLY A 225 11.65 -1.53 -21.29
N ARG A 226 11.03 -1.36 -20.11
CA ARG A 226 10.86 -2.41 -19.09
C ARG A 226 9.64 -3.29 -19.39
N LEU A 227 8.67 -2.73 -20.10
CA LEU A 227 7.48 -3.41 -20.61
C LEU A 227 7.38 -3.25 -22.13
N LYS A 228 6.81 -4.23 -22.80
CA LYS A 228 6.44 -4.09 -24.23
C LYS A 228 5.11 -3.37 -24.36
N SER A 229 4.20 -3.65 -23.43
CA SER A 229 2.88 -3.04 -23.35
C SER A 229 2.47 -2.80 -21.90
N MET A 230 1.70 -1.75 -21.63
CA MET A 230 1.11 -1.54 -20.31
C MET A 230 0.19 -2.70 -19.90
N TYR A 231 -0.44 -3.36 -20.86
CA TYR A 231 -1.32 -4.54 -20.65
C TYR A 231 -0.57 -5.78 -20.16
N ASP A 232 0.76 -5.77 -20.18
CA ASP A 232 1.58 -6.78 -19.52
C ASP A 232 1.50 -6.67 -17.99
N MET A 233 0.91 -5.61 -17.45
CA MET A 233 0.78 -5.37 -16.02
C MET A 233 -0.61 -5.76 -15.49
N SER A 234 -0.68 -6.22 -14.23
CA SER A 234 -1.92 -6.49 -13.50
C SER A 234 -1.95 -5.77 -12.14
N ILE A 235 -3.16 -5.54 -11.63
CA ILE A 235 -3.40 -4.93 -10.32
C ILE A 235 -3.68 -6.04 -9.32
N ARG A 236 -2.94 -6.11 -8.23
CA ARG A 236 -2.97 -7.24 -7.29
C ARG A 236 -3.15 -6.77 -5.87
N LYS A 237 -3.67 -7.66 -5.03
CA LYS A 237 -3.92 -7.43 -3.60
C LYS A 237 -4.89 -6.26 -3.35
N LEU A 238 -5.71 -5.88 -4.34
CA LEU A 238 -6.71 -4.83 -4.20
C LEU A 238 -7.80 -5.32 -3.24
N ALA A 239 -8.21 -4.50 -2.28
CA ALA A 239 -9.34 -4.85 -1.41
C ALA A 239 -10.64 -4.98 -2.21
N THR A 240 -11.55 -5.88 -1.80
CA THR A 240 -12.84 -6.06 -2.51
C THR A 240 -13.67 -4.78 -2.55
N ALA A 241 -13.80 -4.07 -1.41
CA ALA A 241 -14.51 -2.78 -1.37
C ALA A 241 -13.89 -1.75 -2.34
N ARG A 242 -12.56 -1.76 -2.44
CA ARG A 242 -11.82 -0.90 -3.36
C ARG A 242 -12.03 -1.29 -4.82
N TRP A 243 -12.16 -2.58 -5.12
CA TRP A 243 -12.56 -3.03 -6.46
C TRP A 243 -13.97 -2.57 -6.80
N ASP A 244 -14.93 -2.59 -5.86
CA ASP A 244 -16.29 -2.13 -6.12
C ASP A 244 -16.32 -0.64 -6.52
N GLU A 245 -15.49 0.18 -5.87
CA GLU A 245 -15.22 1.58 -6.23
C GLU A 245 -14.66 1.70 -7.65
N VAL A 246 -13.59 0.95 -7.99
CA VAL A 246 -13.02 0.95 -9.35
C VAL A 246 -14.07 0.54 -10.40
N ARG A 247 -14.83 -0.51 -10.12
CA ARG A 247 -15.84 -1.08 -11.03
C ARG A 247 -16.91 -0.05 -11.40
N ALA A 248 -17.22 0.91 -10.54
CA ALA A 248 -18.18 1.97 -10.82
C ALA A 248 -17.79 2.86 -12.02
N PHE A 249 -16.50 2.90 -12.37
CA PHE A 249 -15.98 3.63 -13.53
C PHE A 249 -15.88 2.78 -14.80
N LEU A 250 -16.27 1.51 -14.74
CA LEU A 250 -16.16 0.57 -15.84
C LEU A 250 -17.54 0.26 -16.43
N ARG A 251 -17.59 0.07 -17.75
CA ARG A 251 -18.79 -0.41 -18.44
C ARG A 251 -18.75 -1.94 -18.54
N PRO A 252 -19.80 -2.66 -18.13
CA PRO A 252 -19.87 -4.10 -18.35
C PRO A 252 -19.92 -4.39 -19.86
N THR A 253 -19.34 -5.51 -20.27
CA THR A 253 -19.44 -6.05 -21.63
C THR A 253 -20.38 -7.25 -21.66
N ASP A 254 -20.69 -7.74 -22.85
CA ASP A 254 -21.37 -9.03 -23.09
C ASP A 254 -20.40 -10.23 -23.05
N GLN A 255 -19.14 -10.00 -22.66
CA GLN A 255 -18.10 -11.01 -22.62
C GLN A 255 -17.79 -11.47 -21.19
N PHE A 256 -17.40 -12.73 -21.08
CA PHE A 256 -17.03 -13.38 -19.83
C PHE A 256 -15.78 -14.22 -20.03
N VAL A 257 -14.94 -14.26 -19.00
CA VAL A 257 -13.86 -15.23 -18.89
C VAL A 257 -14.33 -16.35 -17.96
N THR A 258 -14.22 -17.59 -18.40
CA THR A 258 -14.59 -18.76 -17.60
C THR A 258 -13.38 -19.67 -17.41
N TYR A 259 -13.31 -20.32 -16.26
CA TYR A 259 -12.28 -21.32 -15.97
C TYR A 259 -12.80 -22.31 -14.93
N THR A 260 -12.17 -23.48 -14.88
CA THR A 260 -12.42 -24.46 -13.81
C THR A 260 -11.19 -24.51 -12.92
N ALA A 261 -11.37 -24.30 -11.62
CA ALA A 261 -10.31 -24.42 -10.64
C ALA A 261 -10.77 -25.34 -9.51
N THR A 262 -9.82 -25.98 -8.84
CA THR A 262 -10.12 -26.80 -7.66
C THR A 262 -10.25 -25.88 -6.45
N ASP A 263 -11.45 -25.81 -5.87
CA ASP A 263 -11.69 -25.14 -4.60
C ASP A 263 -11.78 -26.23 -3.52
N GLY A 264 -10.66 -26.48 -2.82
CA GLY A 264 -10.49 -27.67 -1.99
C GLY A 264 -10.33 -28.94 -2.84
N ASP A 265 -11.20 -29.93 -2.64
CA ASP A 265 -11.18 -31.21 -3.36
C ASP A 265 -12.16 -31.27 -4.55
N THR A 266 -12.92 -30.20 -4.80
CA THR A 266 -13.96 -30.20 -5.85
C THR A 266 -13.64 -29.20 -6.96
N PRO A 267 -13.66 -29.61 -8.24
CA PRO A 267 -13.55 -28.68 -9.35
C PRO A 267 -14.81 -27.81 -9.44
N ALA A 268 -14.63 -26.48 -9.38
CA ALA A 268 -15.69 -25.50 -9.52
C ALA A 268 -15.47 -24.66 -10.79
N ARG A 269 -16.55 -24.46 -11.55
CA ARG A 269 -16.54 -23.55 -12.70
C ARG A 269 -16.77 -22.12 -12.22
N HIS A 270 -15.86 -21.23 -12.56
CA HIS A 270 -15.96 -19.80 -12.29
C HIS A 270 -16.30 -19.04 -13.57
N VAL A 271 -17.15 -18.02 -13.43
CA VAL A 271 -17.53 -17.09 -14.49
C VAL A 271 -17.17 -15.69 -14.03
N VAL A 272 -16.25 -15.05 -14.74
CA VAL A 272 -15.73 -13.74 -14.43
C VAL A 272 -16.23 -12.73 -15.47
N PRO A 273 -17.04 -11.73 -15.07
CA PRO A 273 -17.51 -10.70 -16.00
C PRO A 273 -16.34 -9.84 -16.50
N VAL A 274 -16.41 -9.49 -17.78
CA VAL A 274 -15.45 -8.58 -18.43
C VAL A 274 -16.04 -7.18 -18.50
N TYR A 275 -15.21 -6.19 -18.14
CA TYR A 275 -15.54 -4.78 -18.18
C TYR A 275 -14.60 -4.02 -19.12
N THR A 276 -14.96 -2.81 -19.50
CA THR A 276 -14.11 -1.91 -20.29
C THR A 276 -14.22 -0.47 -19.80
N ASP A 277 -13.10 0.26 -19.87
CA ASP A 277 -13.03 1.71 -19.68
C ASP A 277 -12.92 2.46 -21.02
N GLY A 278 -13.04 1.76 -22.15
CA GLY A 278 -12.85 2.29 -23.50
C GLY A 278 -11.39 2.27 -24.00
N SER A 279 -10.41 2.10 -23.11
CA SER A 279 -8.99 1.94 -23.47
C SER A 279 -8.56 0.47 -23.53
N GLY A 280 -9.15 -0.38 -22.67
CA GLY A 280 -8.92 -1.82 -22.68
C GLY A 280 -10.05 -2.61 -22.03
N PHE A 281 -9.80 -3.90 -21.80
CA PHE A 281 -10.71 -4.85 -21.16
C PHE A 281 -10.14 -5.31 -19.83
N MET A 282 -11.01 -5.55 -18.85
CA MET A 282 -10.63 -5.90 -17.49
C MET A 282 -11.48 -7.04 -16.95
N ALA A 283 -10.86 -7.93 -16.18
CA ALA A 283 -11.52 -8.98 -15.43
C ALA A 283 -10.93 -9.06 -14.02
N ALA A 284 -11.79 -9.21 -13.02
CA ALA A 284 -11.40 -9.24 -11.62
C ALA A 284 -11.65 -10.61 -11.01
N ARG A 285 -10.60 -11.24 -10.50
CA ARG A 285 -10.65 -12.55 -9.83
C ARG A 285 -10.43 -12.38 -8.33
N GLN A 286 -11.31 -12.97 -7.54
CA GLN A 286 -11.12 -13.08 -6.10
C GLN A 286 -9.99 -14.10 -5.82
N THR A 287 -8.98 -13.70 -5.05
CA THR A 287 -7.79 -14.53 -4.78
C THR A 287 -7.67 -14.99 -3.34
N ARG A 288 -8.29 -14.26 -2.41
CA ARG A 288 -8.41 -14.55 -0.98
C ARG A 288 -9.71 -13.92 -0.45
N PRO A 289 -10.15 -14.26 0.77
CA PRO A 289 -11.17 -13.46 1.44
C PRO A 289 -10.78 -11.98 1.41
N ALA A 290 -11.66 -11.13 0.86
CA ALA A 290 -11.49 -9.69 0.74
C ALA A 290 -10.34 -9.16 -0.16
N ARG A 291 -9.77 -9.97 -1.07
CA ARG A 291 -8.72 -9.51 -2.01
C ARG A 291 -8.94 -9.97 -3.45
N VAL A 292 -8.73 -9.03 -4.38
CA VAL A 292 -8.96 -9.17 -5.81
C VAL A 292 -7.65 -8.95 -6.59
N THR A 293 -7.48 -9.73 -7.66
CA THR A 293 -6.54 -9.43 -8.74
C THR A 293 -7.35 -8.96 -9.95
N VAL A 294 -6.99 -7.81 -10.50
CA VAL A 294 -7.56 -7.26 -11.73
C VAL A 294 -6.55 -7.48 -12.86
N TYR A 295 -6.97 -8.24 -13.86
CA TYR A 295 -6.28 -8.43 -15.12
C TYR A 295 -6.75 -7.38 -16.11
N VAL A 296 -5.84 -6.92 -16.97
CA VAL A 296 -6.14 -5.93 -18.01
C VAL A 296 -5.57 -6.47 -19.33
N GLY A 297 -6.31 -6.28 -20.42
CA GLY A 297 -5.88 -6.64 -21.77
C GLY A 297 -6.30 -5.57 -22.77
N GLN A 298 -5.58 -5.48 -23.89
CA GLN A 298 -5.97 -4.61 -25.00
C GLN A 298 -7.29 -5.07 -25.64
N ASP A 299 -7.48 -6.38 -25.68
CA ASP A 299 -8.66 -7.09 -26.13
C ASP A 299 -8.94 -8.29 -25.21
N VAL A 300 -10.05 -8.99 -25.44
CA VAL A 300 -10.45 -10.13 -24.62
C VAL A 300 -9.51 -11.34 -24.77
N PRO A 301 -9.00 -11.70 -25.97
CA PRO A 301 -7.97 -12.72 -26.10
C PRO A 301 -6.71 -12.42 -25.26
N THR A 302 -6.21 -11.18 -25.30
CA THR A 302 -5.07 -10.76 -24.47
C THR A 302 -5.42 -10.90 -23.00
N LEU A 303 -6.58 -10.41 -22.56
CA LEU A 303 -7.04 -10.52 -21.18
C LEU A 303 -7.10 -11.99 -20.72
N GLN A 304 -7.62 -12.89 -21.55
CA GLN A 304 -7.69 -14.32 -21.30
C GLN A 304 -6.30 -14.93 -21.13
N GLU A 305 -5.37 -14.67 -22.05
CA GLU A 305 -3.99 -15.14 -21.99
C GLU A 305 -3.29 -14.69 -20.70
N ARG A 306 -3.38 -13.40 -20.37
CA ARG A 306 -2.76 -12.84 -19.15
C ARG A 306 -3.30 -13.47 -17.88
N MET A 307 -4.62 -13.70 -17.84
CA MET A 307 -5.27 -14.36 -16.71
C MET A 307 -4.83 -15.83 -16.60
N ALA A 308 -4.77 -16.54 -17.72
CA ALA A 308 -4.34 -17.93 -17.80
C ALA A 308 -2.89 -18.12 -17.34
N GLU A 309 -1.95 -17.33 -17.85
CA GLU A 309 -0.53 -17.39 -17.51
C GLU A 309 -0.30 -17.21 -16.00
N GLU A 310 -0.93 -16.20 -15.38
CA GLU A 310 -0.76 -15.97 -13.95
C GLU A 310 -1.41 -17.09 -13.11
N MET A 311 -2.55 -17.62 -13.56
CA MET A 311 -3.24 -18.69 -12.86
C MET A 311 -2.42 -19.99 -12.86
N VAL A 312 -1.81 -20.35 -13.98
CA VAL A 312 -0.87 -21.47 -14.09
C VAL A 312 0.36 -21.24 -13.21
N GLN A 313 0.96 -20.05 -13.27
CA GLN A 313 2.12 -19.71 -12.44
C GLN A 313 1.82 -19.83 -10.93
N ARG A 314 0.56 -19.68 -10.54
CA ARG A 314 0.08 -19.81 -9.16
C ARG A 314 -0.42 -21.21 -8.79
N GLY A 315 -0.49 -22.13 -9.74
CA GLY A 315 -1.08 -23.47 -9.54
C GLY A 315 -2.58 -23.43 -9.27
N VAL A 316 -3.30 -22.45 -9.81
CA VAL A 316 -4.77 -22.36 -9.74
C VAL A 316 -5.42 -23.29 -10.78
N ILE A 317 -4.75 -23.45 -11.92
CA ILE A 317 -5.10 -24.34 -13.03
C ILE A 317 -3.81 -24.96 -13.56
N ASP A 318 -3.93 -26.10 -14.23
CA ASP A 318 -2.78 -26.84 -14.76
C ASP A 318 -2.36 -26.41 -16.17
N ASP A 319 -3.32 -25.93 -16.98
CA ASP A 319 -3.14 -25.58 -18.39
C ASP A 319 -3.72 -24.18 -18.67
N PRO A 320 -2.98 -23.27 -19.34
CA PRO A 320 -3.53 -21.99 -19.73
C PRO A 320 -4.78 -22.10 -20.62
N GLY A 321 -4.92 -23.19 -21.40
CA GLY A 321 -6.12 -23.46 -22.22
C GLY A 321 -7.42 -23.66 -21.43
N ALA A 322 -7.34 -23.86 -20.11
CA ALA A 322 -8.50 -24.01 -19.24
C ALA A 322 -9.26 -22.69 -19.01
N VAL A 323 -8.65 -21.54 -19.32
CA VAL A 323 -9.32 -20.24 -19.31
C VAL A 323 -9.90 -19.99 -20.70
N GLN A 324 -11.21 -19.72 -20.77
CA GLN A 324 -11.94 -19.51 -22.03
C GLN A 324 -12.70 -18.19 -22.00
N ALA A 325 -12.60 -17.41 -23.07
CA ALA A 325 -13.49 -16.29 -23.32
C ALA A 325 -14.79 -16.77 -23.99
N SER A 326 -15.92 -16.21 -23.58
CA SER A 326 -17.23 -16.49 -24.17
C SER A 326 -18.06 -15.22 -24.28
N ALA A 327 -18.80 -15.08 -25.38
CA ALA A 327 -19.83 -14.06 -25.51
C ALA A 327 -21.15 -14.63 -24.95
N GLY A 328 -21.82 -13.87 -24.10
CA GLY A 328 -23.09 -14.25 -23.49
C GLY A 328 -24.05 -13.07 -23.43
N MET A 329 -25.27 -13.24 -23.95
CA MET A 329 -26.37 -12.37 -23.59
C MET A 329 -26.62 -12.51 -22.08
N MET A 330 -26.34 -11.47 -21.28
CA MET A 330 -26.93 -11.38 -19.95
C MET A 330 -28.45 -11.32 -20.11
N ALA A 331 -29.11 -12.48 -20.01
CA ALA A 331 -30.48 -12.50 -19.55
C ALA A 331 -30.45 -11.88 -18.14
N SER A 332 -31.06 -10.71 -18.01
CA SER A 332 -31.32 -10.00 -16.76
C SER A 332 -32.03 -10.93 -15.77
N ARG A 333 -31.27 -11.75 -15.05
CA ARG A 333 -31.70 -12.48 -13.86
C ARG A 333 -30.59 -12.34 -12.85
N GLY A 334 -30.89 -11.65 -11.76
CA GLY A 334 -29.99 -11.47 -10.63
C GLY A 334 -29.42 -12.82 -10.20
N LEU A 335 -28.16 -13.04 -10.52
CA LEU A 335 -27.35 -14.03 -9.85
C LEU A 335 -26.84 -13.36 -8.58
N ALA A 336 -27.42 -13.78 -7.46
CA ALA A 336 -26.82 -13.58 -6.15
C ALA A 336 -25.39 -14.09 -6.23
N VAL A 337 -24.44 -13.18 -6.03
CA VAL A 337 -23.04 -13.52 -5.79
C VAL A 337 -23.02 -14.32 -4.49
N SER A 338 -22.73 -15.60 -4.57
CA SER A 338 -22.45 -16.43 -3.40
C SER A 338 -21.15 -15.93 -2.76
N HIS A 339 -21.27 -15.49 -1.51
CA HIS A 339 -20.22 -14.92 -0.67
C HIS A 339 -19.08 -15.90 -0.34
#